data_AF-A0A498D1Q4-F1
#
_entry.id   AF-A0A498D1Q4-F1
#
_cell.length_a   1.000
_cell.length_b   1.000
_cell.length_c   1.000
_cell.angle_alpha   90.00
_cell.angle_beta   90.00
_cell.angle_gamma   90.00
#
_symmetry.space_group_name_H-M   'P 1'
#
loop_
_entity.id
_entity.type
_entity.pdbx_description
1 polymer ?
#
loop_
_entity_poly.entity_id
_entity_poly.type
_entity_poly.pdbx_seq_one_letter_code
_entity_poly.pdbx_strand_id
1 'polypeptide(L)'
;MTLGTIIQQYRREHQMSMDDFAQVSGISKAYISILERNYNPSTKRPAVPSLPTIKAVATAMRMDFNDLLYQLDPDQKVALPSDEKEPTANSADGLSEIKKSVIAKIMLMDDETVAGLDRIADSILLARGQ
;
A
#
# COMPACT_ATOMS: atom_id res chain seq x y z
N MET A 1 15.71 5.54 -16.87
CA MET A 1 15.34 4.12 -16.66
C MET A 1 14.29 4.03 -15.55
N THR A 2 13.47 2.97 -15.50
CA THR A 2 12.57 2.79 -14.34
C THR A 2 13.35 2.38 -13.10
N LEU A 3 12.82 2.67 -11.91
CA LEU A 3 13.40 2.23 -10.64
C LEU A 3 13.60 0.70 -10.61
N GLY A 4 12.64 -0.05 -11.16
CA GLY A 4 12.71 -1.50 -11.28
C GLY A 4 13.89 -1.99 -12.12
N THR A 5 14.18 -1.32 -13.24
CA THR A 5 15.32 -1.65 -14.11
C THR A 5 16.63 -1.46 -13.36
N ILE A 6 16.76 -0.37 -12.60
CA ILE A 6 17.97 -0.07 -11.81
C ILE A 6 18.19 -1.11 -10.70
N ILE A 7 17.13 -1.47 -9.96
CA ILE A 7 17.18 -2.54 -8.95
C ILE A 7 17.61 -3.86 -9.59
N GLN A 8 16.98 -4.24 -10.70
CA GLN A 8 17.27 -5.50 -11.37
C GLN A 8 18.73 -5.57 -11.84
N GLN A 9 19.26 -4.47 -12.39
CA GLN A 9 20.64 -4.40 -12.86
C GLN A 9 21.62 -4.57 -11.69
N TYR A 10 21.44 -3.80 -10.61
CA TYR A 10 22.28 -3.89 -9.42
C TYR A 10 22.27 -5.32 -8.84
N ARG A 11 21.09 -5.93 -8.69
CA ARG A 11 21.01 -7.30 -8.18
C ARG A 11 21.76 -8.30 -9.06
N ARG A 12 21.67 -8.17 -10.38
CA ARG A 12 22.36 -9.09 -11.31
C ARG A 12 23.88 -8.92 -11.23
N GLU A 13 24.37 -7.69 -11.17
CA GLU A 13 25.80 -7.39 -11.03
C GLU A 13 26.37 -7.92 -9.71
N HIS A 14 25.58 -7.85 -8.64
CA HIS A 14 25.96 -8.31 -7.31
C HIS A 14 25.52 -9.75 -6.99
N GLN A 15 24.98 -10.49 -7.96
CA GLN A 15 24.51 -11.88 -7.81
C GLN A 15 23.49 -12.05 -6.67
N MET A 16 22.65 -11.03 -6.43
CA MET A 16 21.63 -11.02 -5.40
C MET A 16 20.30 -11.56 -5.92
N SER A 17 19.64 -12.42 -5.15
CA SER A 17 18.24 -12.76 -5.36
C SER A 17 17.31 -11.59 -4.99
N MET A 18 16.02 -11.67 -5.34
CA MET A 18 15.04 -10.70 -4.84
C MET A 18 14.89 -10.73 -3.32
N ASP A 19 15.11 -11.89 -2.69
CA ASP A 19 15.07 -12.03 -1.23
C ASP A 19 16.25 -11.33 -0.56
N ASP A 20 17.46 -11.49 -1.13
CA ASP A 20 18.66 -10.81 -0.60
C ASP A 20 18.49 -9.28 -0.66
N PHE A 21 17.94 -8.78 -1.77
CA PHE A 21 17.67 -7.35 -1.91
C PHE A 21 16.55 -6.86 -0.99
N ALA A 22 15.52 -7.69 -0.76
CA ALA A 22 14.46 -7.40 0.19
C ALA A 22 15.01 -7.19 1.60
N GLN A 23 15.93 -8.07 2.02
CA GLN A 23 16.55 -8.01 3.34
C GLN A 23 17.33 -6.71 3.56
N VAL A 24 18.11 -6.25 2.57
CA VAL A 24 18.94 -5.04 2.72
C VAL A 24 18.17 -3.74 2.48
N SER A 25 17.10 -3.76 1.69
CA SER A 25 16.29 -2.58 1.39
C SER A 25 15.14 -2.36 2.36
N GLY A 26 14.73 -3.39 3.11
CA GLY A 26 13.51 -3.37 3.91
C GLY A 26 12.22 -3.35 3.06
N ILE A 27 12.33 -3.57 1.75
CA ILE A 27 11.21 -3.66 0.82
C ILE A 27 10.81 -5.12 0.67
N SER A 28 9.50 -5.43 0.66
CA SER A 28 9.05 -6.82 0.49
C SER A 28 9.47 -7.40 -0.86
N LYS A 29 9.80 -8.70 -0.89
CA LYS A 29 10.11 -9.44 -2.13
C LYS A 29 9.02 -9.28 -3.19
N ALA A 30 7.76 -9.34 -2.77
CA ALA A 30 6.61 -9.17 -3.66
C ALA A 30 6.62 -7.79 -4.32
N TYR A 31 6.93 -6.73 -3.56
CA TYR A 31 6.97 -5.38 -4.11
C TYR A 31 8.21 -5.16 -5.00
N ILE A 32 9.37 -5.75 -4.68
CA ILE A 32 10.54 -5.78 -5.58
C ILE A 32 10.17 -6.42 -6.93
N SER A 33 9.47 -7.56 -6.91
CA SER A 33 8.98 -8.20 -8.14
C SER A 33 8.05 -7.29 -8.95
N ILE A 34 7.17 -6.54 -8.28
CA ILE A 34 6.28 -5.55 -8.93
C ILE A 34 7.08 -4.42 -9.57
N LEU A 35 8.09 -3.89 -8.86
CA LEU A 35 8.96 -2.82 -9.36
C LEU A 35 9.72 -3.29 -10.60
N GLU A 36 10.40 -4.44 -10.55
CA GLU A 36 11.21 -4.95 -11.67
C GLU A 36 10.39 -5.30 -12.91
N ARG A 37 9.17 -5.81 -12.74
CA ARG A 37 8.25 -6.07 -13.85
C ARG A 37 7.53 -4.81 -14.33
N ASN A 38 7.65 -3.71 -13.58
CA ASN A 38 6.86 -2.49 -13.72
C ASN A 38 5.36 -2.77 -13.93
N TYR A 39 4.83 -3.75 -13.20
CA TYR A 39 3.44 -4.21 -13.38
C TYR A 39 2.89 -4.81 -12.09
N ASN A 40 1.83 -4.19 -11.57
CA ASN A 40 1.07 -4.71 -10.45
C ASN A 40 -0.11 -5.57 -10.98
N PRO A 41 -0.11 -6.89 -10.72
CA PRO A 41 -1.17 -7.77 -11.22
C PRO A 41 -2.54 -7.48 -10.61
N SER A 42 -2.60 -6.96 -9.38
CA SER A 42 -3.85 -6.65 -8.68
C SER A 42 -4.54 -5.42 -9.24
N THR A 43 -3.77 -4.39 -9.61
CA THR A 43 -4.31 -3.12 -10.12
C THR A 43 -4.24 -2.99 -11.64
N LYS A 44 -3.51 -3.89 -12.31
CA LYS A 44 -3.22 -3.87 -13.76
C LYS A 44 -2.57 -2.56 -14.22
N ARG A 45 -1.81 -1.91 -13.34
CA ARG A 45 -1.13 -0.63 -13.59
C ARG A 45 0.38 -0.74 -13.38
N PRO A 46 1.17 0.17 -13.97
CA PRO A 46 2.59 0.30 -13.66
C PRO A 46 2.85 0.52 -12.18
N ALA A 47 4.05 0.17 -11.74
CA ALA A 47 4.45 0.38 -10.36
C ALA A 47 4.71 1.89 -10.13
N VAL A 48 4.08 2.46 -9.11
CA VAL A 48 4.30 3.85 -8.70
C VAL A 48 4.97 3.81 -7.31
N PRO A 49 6.31 3.90 -7.23
CA PRO A 49 7.02 3.95 -5.96
C PRO A 49 6.81 5.28 -5.24
N SER A 50 6.93 5.29 -3.92
CA SER A 50 6.96 6.52 -3.13
C SER A 50 8.39 7.04 -2.95
N LEU A 51 8.55 8.29 -2.52
CA LEU A 51 9.87 8.84 -2.18
C LEU A 51 10.60 8.01 -1.09
N PRO A 52 9.94 7.54 -0.01
CA PRO A 52 10.55 6.61 0.92
C PRO A 52 11.06 5.31 0.27
N THR A 53 10.31 4.74 -0.68
CA THR A 53 10.76 3.55 -1.43
C THR A 53 12.03 3.84 -2.22
N ILE A 54 12.09 4.96 -2.94
CA ILE A 54 13.27 5.36 -3.72
C ILE A 54 14.47 5.55 -2.79
N LYS A 55 14.27 6.18 -1.62
CA LYS A 55 15.32 6.36 -0.61
C LYS A 55 15.82 5.03 -0.04
N ALA A 56 14.93 4.08 0.22
CA ALA A 56 15.30 2.75 0.69
C ALA A 56 16.14 2.00 -0.36
N VAL A 57 15.79 2.11 -1.64
CA VAL A 57 16.58 1.55 -2.75
C VAL A 57 17.96 2.20 -2.84
N ALA A 58 18.04 3.54 -2.80
CA ALA A 58 19.33 4.25 -2.81
C ALA A 58 20.24 3.77 -1.66
N THR A 59 19.66 3.63 -0.47
CA THR A 59 20.37 3.16 0.74
C THR A 59 20.89 1.74 0.56
N ALA A 60 20.06 0.82 0.05
CA ALA A 60 20.42 -0.57 -0.21
C ALA A 60 21.56 -0.71 -1.25
N MET A 61 21.58 0.19 -2.23
CA MET A 61 22.58 0.25 -3.29
C MET A 61 23.82 1.06 -2.92
N ARG A 62 23.86 1.64 -1.71
CA ARG A 62 24.91 2.59 -1.26
C ARG A 62 25.11 3.73 -2.27
N MET A 63 24.02 4.20 -2.86
CA MET A 63 23.97 5.29 -3.83
C MET A 63 23.40 6.54 -3.16
N ASP A 64 23.86 7.73 -3.58
CA ASP A 64 23.20 8.97 -3.14
C ASP A 64 21.76 9.01 -3.66
N PHE A 65 20.86 9.56 -2.84
CA PHE A 65 19.46 9.65 -3.19
C PHE A 65 19.22 10.51 -4.43
N ASN A 66 19.93 11.63 -4.58
CA ASN A 66 19.76 12.52 -5.73
C ASN A 66 20.34 11.88 -6.99
N ASP A 67 21.48 11.20 -6.88
CA ASP A 67 22.07 10.46 -8.00
C ASP A 67 21.11 9.39 -8.54
N LEU A 68 20.42 8.67 -7.66
CA LEU A 68 19.39 7.73 -8.07
C LEU A 68 18.22 8.43 -8.76
N LEU A 69 17.73 9.55 -8.19
CA LEU A 69 16.65 10.34 -8.79
C LEU A 69 17.00 10.83 -10.20
N TYR A 70 18.23 11.29 -10.43
CA TYR A 70 18.69 11.76 -11.74
C TYR A 70 18.80 10.63 -12.79
N GLN A 71 18.91 9.37 -12.37
CA GLN A 71 18.92 8.21 -13.28
C GLN A 71 17.51 7.72 -13.66
N LEU A 72 16.48 8.15 -12.91
CA LEU A 72 15.11 7.79 -13.22
C LEU A 72 14.64 8.43 -14.52
N ASP A 73 13.74 7.76 -15.23
CA ASP A 73 13.05 8.39 -16.36
C ASP A 73 12.29 9.63 -15.88
N PRO A 74 12.37 10.79 -16.57
CA PRO A 74 11.66 12.01 -16.17
C PRO A 74 10.15 11.83 -16.02
N ASP A 75 9.58 10.87 -16.75
CA ASP A 75 8.15 10.53 -16.72
C ASP A 75 7.78 9.46 -15.68
N GLN A 76 8.75 8.94 -14.91
CA GLN A 76 8.50 7.97 -13.85
C GLN A 76 7.60 8.57 -12.78
N LYS A 77 6.38 8.03 -12.66
CA LYS A 77 5.44 8.47 -11.63
C LYS A 77 5.96 8.09 -10.25
N VAL A 78 5.86 9.04 -9.32
CA VAL A 78 6.22 8.87 -7.91
C VAL A 78 5.02 9.25 -7.05
N ALA A 79 4.67 8.40 -6.09
CA ALA A 79 3.62 8.70 -5.14
C ALA A 79 4.13 9.70 -4.09
N LEU A 80 3.43 10.83 -3.98
CA LEU A 80 3.64 11.82 -2.93
C LEU A 80 2.67 11.56 -1.76
N PRO A 81 2.98 12.00 -0.54
CA PRO A 81 2.10 11.79 0.63
C PRO A 81 0.67 12.34 0.45
N SER A 82 0.51 13.38 -0.37
CA SER A 82 -0.78 13.98 -0.73
C SER A 82 -1.52 13.25 -1.85
N ASP A 83 -0.89 12.27 -2.50
CA ASP A 83 -1.54 11.35 -3.44
C ASP A 83 -2.33 10.24 -2.73
N GLU A 84 -2.35 10.24 -1.39
CA GLU A 84 -3.34 9.50 -0.59
C GLU A 84 -4.74 10.13 -0.72
N LYS A 85 -5.30 10.11 -1.93
CA LYS A 85 -6.74 10.05 -2.08
C LYS A 85 -7.16 8.62 -1.74
N GLU A 86 -7.86 8.48 -0.61
CA GLU A 86 -8.77 7.40 -0.19
C GLU A 86 -8.38 5.96 -0.60
N PRO A 87 -8.28 5.00 0.34
CA PRO A 87 -7.95 3.62 0.03
C PRO A 87 -8.94 3.07 -1.00
N THR A 88 -8.51 2.91 -2.25
CA THR A 88 -9.29 2.20 -3.26
C THR A 88 -9.34 0.75 -2.84
N ALA A 89 -10.46 0.36 -2.25
CA ALA A 89 -10.81 -0.99 -1.85
C ALA A 89 -10.35 -2.00 -2.90
N ASN A 90 -9.43 -2.90 -2.50
CA ASN A 90 -9.44 -4.33 -2.86
C ASN A 90 -8.28 -5.09 -2.21
N SER A 91 -8.44 -5.38 -0.92
CA SER A 91 -8.18 -6.70 -0.34
C SER A 91 -9.48 -7.15 0.33
N ALA A 92 -10.41 -7.65 -0.48
CA ALA A 92 -11.80 -7.97 -0.12
C ALA A 92 -11.97 -9.18 0.82
N ASP A 93 -10.90 -9.61 1.49
CA ASP A 93 -10.91 -10.85 2.28
C ASP A 93 -11.03 -10.59 3.80
N GLY A 94 -10.45 -9.50 4.32
CA GLY A 94 -10.55 -9.18 5.75
C GLY A 94 -11.83 -8.45 6.15
N LEU A 95 -12.32 -7.55 5.29
CA LEU A 95 -13.47 -6.69 5.60
C LEU A 95 -14.81 -7.43 5.45
N SER A 96 -14.85 -8.49 4.64
CA SER A 96 -16.04 -9.32 4.44
C SER A 96 -16.32 -10.18 5.68
N GLU A 97 -15.30 -10.74 6.32
CA GLU A 97 -15.44 -11.51 7.56
C GLU A 97 -15.83 -10.63 8.75
N ILE A 98 -15.27 -9.43 8.87
CA ILE A 98 -15.68 -8.46 9.90
C ILE A 98 -17.16 -8.08 9.70
N LYS A 99 -17.57 -7.77 8.45
CA LYS A 99 -18.98 -7.45 8.15
C LYS A 99 -19.91 -8.61 8.48
N LYS A 100 -19.56 -9.85 8.13
CA LYS A 100 -20.34 -11.06 8.48
C LYS A 100 -20.44 -11.25 10.00
N SER A 101 -19.34 -11.08 10.74
CA SER A 101 -19.30 -11.23 12.20
C SER A 101 -20.15 -10.19 12.91
N VAL A 102 -20.10 -8.93 12.46
CA VAL A 102 -20.91 -7.84 13.02
C VAL A 102 -22.40 -8.08 12.73
N ILE A 103 -22.77 -8.45 11.50
CA ILE A 103 -24.17 -8.74 11.13
C ILE A 103 -24.71 -9.92 11.95
N ALA A 104 -23.95 -11.02 12.07
CA ALA A 104 -24.36 -12.17 12.87
C ALA A 104 -24.56 -11.79 14.34
N LYS A 105 -23.70 -10.93 14.89
CA LYS A 105 -23.83 -10.45 16.27
C LYS A 105 -25.06 -9.57 16.45
N ILE A 106 -25.38 -8.69 15.48
CA ILE A 106 -26.59 -7.87 15.48
C ILE A 106 -27.86 -8.73 15.38
N MET A 107 -27.86 -9.77 14.54
CA MET A 107 -29.01 -10.67 14.37
C MET A 107 -29.32 -11.54 15.61
N LEU A 108 -28.36 -11.69 16.53
CA LEU A 108 -28.52 -12.43 17.78
C LEU A 108 -28.86 -11.51 18.98
N MET A 109 -28.99 -10.20 18.77
CA MET A 109 -29.40 -9.25 19.81
C MET A 109 -30.92 -9.25 19.95
N ASP A 110 -31.41 -9.10 21.18
CA ASP A 110 -32.83 -8.89 21.44
C ASP A 110 -33.30 -7.51 20.94
N ASP A 111 -34.60 -7.41 20.66
CA ASP A 111 -35.23 -6.20 20.11
C ASP A 111 -35.04 -4.98 21.03
N GLU A 112 -34.91 -5.19 22.34
CA GLU A 112 -34.71 -4.12 23.32
C GLU A 112 -33.32 -3.48 23.18
N THR A 113 -32.29 -4.30 22.96
CA THR A 113 -30.93 -3.83 22.73
C THR A 113 -30.79 -3.11 21.38
N VAL A 114 -31.44 -3.63 20.34
CA VAL A 114 -31.45 -3.00 19.01
C VAL A 114 -32.13 -1.63 19.08
N ALA A 115 -33.30 -1.53 19.72
CA ALA A 115 -34.00 -0.27 19.92
C ALA A 115 -33.19 0.73 20.77
N GLY A 116 -32.38 0.25 21.71
CA GLY A 116 -31.45 1.07 22.48
C GLY A 116 -30.35 1.71 21.62
N LEU A 117 -29.79 0.96 20.67
CA LEU A 117 -28.78 1.47 19.73
C LEU A 117 -29.36 2.53 18.79
N ASP A 118 -30.58 2.35 18.29
CA ASP A 118 -31.24 3.33 17.41
C ASP A 118 -31.43 4.68 18.13
N ARG A 119 -31.86 4.66 19.40
CA ARG A 119 -31.98 5.88 20.21
C ARG A 119 -30.65 6.59 20.43
N ILE A 120 -29.56 5.83 20.59
CA ILE A 120 -28.21 6.37 20.71
C ILE A 120 -27.77 6.99 19.37
N ALA A 121 -28.05 6.32 18.25
CA ALA A 121 -27.73 6.85 16.93
C ALA A 121 -28.48 8.15 16.64
N ASP A 122 -29.78 8.21 16.93
CA ASP A 122 -30.63 9.38 16.76
C ASP A 122 -30.14 10.56 17.61
N SER A 123 -29.77 10.32 18.88
CA SER A 123 -29.24 11.37 19.75
C SER A 123 -27.87 11.91 19.31
N ILE A 124 -26.99 11.05 18.76
CA ILE A 124 -25.73 11.47 18.15
C ILE A 124 -25.97 12.30 16.88
N LEU A 125 -26.93 11.89 16.03
CA LEU A 125 -27.27 12.61 14.82
C LEU A 125 -27.81 14.01 15.14
N LEU A 126 -28.68 14.08 16.16
CA LEU A 126 -29.26 15.32 16.64
C LEU A 126 -28.19 16.27 17.21
N ALA A 127 -27.21 15.73 17.95
CA ALA A 127 -26.10 16.51 18.52
C ALA A 127 -25.09 17.01 17.46
N ARG A 128 -25.03 16.38 16.28
CA ARG A 128 -24.16 16.79 15.17
C ARG A 128 -24.83 17.73 14.17
N GLY A 129 -26.14 17.92 14.28
CA GLY A 129 -26.95 18.83 13.46
C GLY A 129 -27.15 20.22 14.07
N GLN A 130 -26.42 20.57 15.13
CA GLN A 130 -26.42 21.90 15.77
C GLN A 130 -25.02 22.54 15.71
#